data_AF-A0A382NX17-F1
#
_entry.id   AF-A0A382NX17-F1
#
_cell.length_a   1.000
_cell.length_b   1.000
_cell.length_c   1.000
_cell.angle_alpha   90.00
_cell.angle_beta   90.00
_cell.angle_gamma   90.00
#
_symmetry.space_group_name_H-M   'P 1'
#
loop_
_entity.id
_entity.type
_entity.pdbx_description
1 polymer ?
#
loop_
_entity_poly.entity_id
_entity_poly.type
_entity_poly.pdbx_seq_one_letter_code
_entity_poly.pdbx_strand_id
1 'polypeptide(L)' 'MNIKEKLIGELKTIIVEPESIAENTSANLIIILHGYGANMKDLVSLAENIGGNNSIFVFPNAPFE' A
#
# COMPACT_ATOMS: atom_id res chain seq x y z
N MET A 1 -7.81 9.26 2.83
CA MET A 1 -6.94 8.07 3.09
C MET A 1 -5.66 8.52 3.76
N ASN A 2 -5.09 7.68 4.62
CA ASN A 2 -3.83 7.95 5.30
C ASN A 2 -2.68 7.25 4.57
N ILE A 3 -1.68 8.01 4.14
CA ILE A 3 -0.50 7.49 3.44
C ILE A 3 0.71 7.57 4.37
N LYS A 4 1.44 6.47 4.51
CA LYS A 4 2.63 6.36 5.37
C LYS A 4 3.76 5.70 4.62
N GLU A 5 4.96 6.24 4.74
CA GLU A 5 6.19 5.54 4.32
C GLU A 5 6.79 4.80 5.53
N LYS A 6 7.16 3.54 5.35
CA LYS A 6 7.77 2.70 6.37
C LYS A 6 8.83 1.79 5.77
N LEU A 7 9.83 1.44 6.57
CA LEU A 7 10.74 0.34 6.25
C LEU A 7 10.14 -0.98 6.77
N ILE A 8 9.94 -1.95 5.89
CA ILE A 8 9.50 -3.31 6.25
C ILE A 8 10.62 -4.27 5.84
N GLY A 9 11.31 -4.84 6.83
CA GLY A 9 12.62 -5.44 6.59
C GLY A 9 13.59 -4.37 6.06
N GLU A 10 14.15 -4.60 4.88
CA GLU A 10 15.02 -3.65 4.17
C GLU A 10 14.27 -2.82 3.09
N LEU A 11 12.98 -3.06 2.90
CA LEU A 11 12.21 -2.47 1.80
C LEU A 11 11.51 -1.19 2.25
N LYS A 12 11.86 -0.06 1.61
CA LYS A 12 11.02 1.15 1.68
C LYS A 12 9.66 0.83 1.07
N THR A 13 8.61 1.12 1.82
CA THR A 13 7.26 0.69 1.52
C THR A 13 6.28 1.82 1.79
N ILE A 14 5.36 2.07 0.88
CA ILE A 14 4.19 2.94 1.12
C ILE A 14 3.03 2.08 1.59
N ILE A 15 2.39 2.49 2.68
CA ILE A 15 1.17 1.90 3.21
C ILE A 15 0.07 2.94 3.06
N VAL A 16 -1.05 2.54 2.45
CA VAL A 16 -2.27 3.36 2.34
C VAL A 16 -3.37 2.70 3.16
N GLU A 17 -3.85 3.41 4.16
CA GLU A 17 -4.89 2.97 5.08
C GLU A 17 -6.15 3.84 4.90
N PRO A 18 -7.36 3.28 5.05
CA PRO A 18 -8.56 4.10 5.14
C PRO A 18 -8.53 4.93 6.42
N GLU A 19 -9.28 6.04 6.46
CA GLU A 19 -9.33 6.91 7.65
C GLU A 19 -9.95 6.23 8.86
N SER A 20 -10.90 5.33 8.62
CA SER A 20 -11.47 4.43 9.61
C SER A 20 -11.74 3.08 8.97
N ILE A 21 -11.36 2.01 9.66
CA ILE A 21 -11.83 0.66 9.36
C ILE A 21 -13.11 0.47 10.20
N ALA A 22 -14.20 0.02 9.59
CA ALA A 22 -15.44 -0.19 10.35
C ALA A 22 -15.20 -1.25 11.44
N GLU A 23 -15.65 -0.96 12.66
CA GLU A 23 -15.55 -1.92 13.76
C GLU A 23 -16.30 -3.20 13.40
N ASN A 24 -15.68 -4.36 13.65
CA ASN A 24 -16.16 -5.70 13.29
C ASN A 24 -16.12 -6.09 11.80
N THR A 25 -15.41 -5.36 10.94
CA THR A 25 -15.08 -5.83 9.59
C THR A 25 -13.60 -6.20 9.47
N SER A 26 -13.31 -7.37 8.90
CA SER A 26 -11.94 -7.73 8.52
C SER A 26 -11.50 -6.84 7.35
N ALA A 27 -10.41 -6.09 7.52
CA ALA A 27 -9.83 -5.31 6.44
C ALA A 27 -9.10 -6.23 5.45
N ASN A 28 -9.26 -5.95 4.15
CA ASN A 28 -8.47 -6.61 3.13
C ASN A 28 -7.05 -6.04 3.13
N LEU A 29 -6.05 -6.92 3.07
CA LEU A 29 -4.66 -6.52 2.82
C LEU A 29 -4.33 -6.80 1.36
N ILE A 30 -3.96 -5.75 0.62
CA ILE A 30 -3.62 -5.86 -0.80
C ILE A 30 -2.17 -5.40 -0.98
N ILE A 31 -1.33 -6.27 -1.53
CA ILE A 31 0.07 -5.97 -1.82
C ILE A 31 0.21 -5.78 -3.32
N ILE A 32 0.72 -4.61 -3.73
CA ILE A 32 0.88 -4.24 -5.13
C ILE A 32 2.36 -4.09 -5.43
N LEU A 33 2.85 -4.93 -6.34
CA LEU A 33 4.23 -4.91 -6.79
C LEU A 33 4.33 -4.11 -8.09
N HIS A 34 5.32 -3.23 -8.15
CA HIS A 34 5.62 -2.46 -9.34
C HIS A 34 6.39 -3.32 -10.37
N GLY A 35 6.38 -2.90 -11.64
CA GLY A 35 7.18 -3.52 -12.70
C GLY A 35 8.67 -3.13 -12.64
N TYR A 36 9.49 -3.73 -13.50
CA TYR A 36 10.91 -3.38 -13.63
C TYR A 36 11.09 -1.90 -14.02
N GLY A 37 12.04 -1.21 -13.39
CA GLY A 37 12.32 0.22 -13.62
C GLY A 37 11.36 1.20 -12.93
N ALA A 38 10.32 0.70 -12.27
CA ALA A 38 9.39 1.47 -11.44
C ALA A 38 9.76 1.39 -9.94
N ASN A 39 8.97 2.03 -9.08
CA ASN A 39 9.12 2.02 -7.62
C ASN A 39 7.75 2.09 -6.92
N MET A 40 7.76 2.05 -5.58
CA MET A 40 6.59 2.04 -4.72
C MET A 40 5.61 3.20 -4.94
N LYS A 41 6.02 4.33 -5.54
CA LYS A 41 5.18 5.51 -5.75
C LYS A 41 4.31 5.42 -7.00
N ASP A 42 4.73 4.67 -8.00
CA ASP A 42 4.13 4.71 -9.34
C ASP A 42 2.67 4.19 -9.36
N LEU A 43 2.32 3.30 -8.41
CA LEU A 43 1.00 2.67 -8.34
C LEU A 43 0.16 3.12 -7.15
N VAL A 44 0.62 4.07 -6.32
CA VAL A 44 -0.09 4.50 -5.09
C VAL A 44 -1.47 5.05 -5.39
N SER A 45 -1.61 5.81 -6.48
CA SER A 45 -2.89 6.39 -6.91
C SER A 45 -3.95 5.33 -7.28
N LEU A 46 -3.53 4.08 -7.51
CA LEU A 46 -4.46 2.99 -7.76
C LEU A 46 -5.30 2.69 -6.51
N ALA A 47 -4.75 2.85 -5.31
CA ALA A 47 -5.46 2.60 -4.04
C ALA A 47 -6.77 3.39 -3.95
N GLU A 48 -6.78 4.63 -4.46
CA GLU A 48 -7.99 5.49 -4.49
C GLU A 48 -9.06 5.00 -5.49
N ASN A 49 -8.65 4.27 -6.52
CA ASN A 49 -9.55 3.83 -7.59
C ASN A 49 -10.07 2.40 -7.38
N ILE A 50 -9.28 1.52 -6.77
CA ILE A 50 -9.64 0.11 -6.56
C ILE A 50 -9.99 -0.23 -5.12
N GLY A 51 -9.67 0.66 -4.18
CA GLY A 51 -9.86 0.47 -2.76
C GLY A 51 -11.15 1.09 -2.25
N GLY A 52 -12.06 0.25 -1.76
CA GLY A 52 -13.12 0.71 -0.87
C GLY A 52 -12.60 1.03 0.54
N ASN A 53 -13.46 1.56 1.40
CA ASN A 53 -13.15 1.99 2.78
C ASN A 53 -12.71 0.86 3.75
N ASN A 54 -12.46 -0.36 3.26
CA ASN A 54 -12.12 -1.53 4.06
C ASN A 54 -10.88 -2.28 3.51
N SER A 55 -9.96 -1.58 2.85
CA SER A 55 -8.74 -2.17 2.30
C SER A 55 -7.51 -1.36 2.71
N ILE A 56 -6.46 -2.06 3.14
CA ILE A 56 -5.12 -1.52 3.37
C ILE A 56 -4.26 -1.95 2.17
N PHE A 57 -3.59 -0.98 1.56
CA PHE A 57 -2.68 -1.23 0.45
C PHE A 57 -1.24 -1.10 0.88
N VAL A 58 -0.40 -1.99 0.35
CA VAL A 58 1.04 -2.03 0.61
C VAL A 58 1.78 -2.03 -0.72
N PHE A 59 2.62 -1.02 -0.91
CA PHE A 59 3.44 -0.81 -2.10
C PHE A 59 4.92 -0.86 -1.69
N PRO A 60 5.57 -2.03 -1.68
CA PRO A 60 6.98 -2.14 -1.38
C PRO A 60 7.82 -1.75 -2.60
N ASN A 61 8.99 -1.14 -2.38
CA ASN A 61 10.05 -1.15 -3.38
C ASN A 61 10.60 -2.56 -3.55
N ALA A 62 11.13 -2.85 -4.74
CA ALA A 62 12.00 -4.00 -4.95
C ALA A 62 13.27 -3.89 -4.07
N PRO A 63 13.85 -5.03 -3.65
CA PRO A 63 15.18 -5.04 -3.05
C PRO A 63 16.19 -4.44 -4.03
N PHE A 64 17.09 -3.61 -3.51
CA PHE A 64 18.29 -3.21 -4.24
C PHE A 64 19.37 -4.27 -3.97
N GLU A 65 20.03 -4.75 -5.02
CA GLU A 65 21.32 -5.46 -4.89
C GLU A 65 22.46 -4.47 -4.65
#